data_AF-A0A970NEW3-F1
#
_entry.id   AF-A0A970NEW3-F1
#
_cell.length_a   1.000
_cell.length_b   1.000
_cell.length_c   1.000
_cell.angle_alpha   90.00
_cell.angle_beta   90.00
_cell.angle_gamma   90.00
#
_symmetry.space_group_name_H-M   'P 1'
#
loop_
_entity.id
_entity.type
_entity.pdbx_description
1 polymer ?
#
loop_
_entity_poly.entity_id
_entity_poly.type
_entity_poly.pdbx_seq_one_letter_code
_entity_poly.pdbx_strand_id
1 'polypeptide(L)'
;MNLTRYANLNWLDLPNCANLSKNGHCTVLNTSRCLGETCRFKLTQEEKDAGARKAKKRLSSLDEKMQEKISAKYYKGRRPWQE
;
A
#
# COMPACT_ATOMS: atom_id res chain seq x y z
N MET A 1 27.11 -17.65 -3.71
CA MET A 1 26.44 -16.38 -3.31
C MET A 1 25.92 -15.71 -4.56
N ASN A 2 24.60 -15.66 -4.76
CA ASN A 2 24.01 -14.99 -5.93
C ASN A 2 23.96 -13.48 -5.66
N LEU A 3 24.92 -12.75 -6.24
CA LEU A 3 24.87 -11.29 -6.32
C LEU A 3 23.72 -10.92 -7.27
N THR A 4 22.62 -10.45 -6.71
CA THR A 4 21.54 -9.87 -7.52
C THR A 4 22.02 -8.55 -8.11
N ARG A 5 21.50 -8.19 -9.29
CA ARG A 5 21.82 -6.95 -10.04
C ARG A 5 21.63 -5.64 -9.25
N TYR A 6 21.14 -5.72 -8.01
CA TYR A 6 20.77 -4.62 -7.13
C TYR A 6 21.62 -4.57 -5.85
N ALA A 7 22.68 -5.37 -5.73
CA ALA A 7 23.57 -5.41 -4.57
C ALA A 7 24.29 -4.07 -4.29
N ASN A 8 24.22 -3.09 -5.20
CA ASN A 8 24.82 -1.75 -5.09
C ASN A 8 23.79 -0.62 -5.22
N LEU A 9 22.55 -0.78 -4.75
CA LEU A 9 21.63 0.35 -4.61
C LEU A 9 22.02 1.15 -3.37
N ASN A 10 22.58 2.34 -3.57
CA ASN A 10 22.74 3.31 -2.50
C ASN A 10 21.33 3.71 -2.03
N TRP A 11 21.06 3.57 -0.74
CA TRP A 11 19.70 3.78 -0.19
C TRP A 11 19.20 5.22 -0.40
N LEU A 12 20.11 6.16 -0.62
CA LEU A 12 19.84 7.57 -0.90
C LEU A 12 19.26 7.82 -2.31
N ASP A 13 19.43 6.89 -3.26
CA ASP A 13 18.96 7.05 -4.65
C ASP A 13 17.55 6.45 -4.88
N LEU A 14 16.93 5.92 -3.82
CA LEU A 14 15.65 5.25 -3.93
C LEU A 14 14.49 6.27 -4.00
N PRO A 15 13.49 6.05 -4.88
CA PRO A 15 12.36 6.96 -4.99
C PRO A 15 11.58 7.06 -3.67
N ASN A 16 11.22 8.27 -3.26
CA ASN A 16 10.30 8.48 -2.15
C ASN A 16 8.88 8.04 -2.56
N CYS A 17 8.56 6.77 -2.31
CA CYS A 17 7.31 6.13 -2.71
C CYS A 17 6.87 5.12 -1.65
N ALA A 18 5.64 5.22 -1.16
CA ALA A 18 5.07 4.36 -0.13
C ALA A 18 4.82 2.90 -0.57
N ASN A 19 5.02 2.62 -1.86
CA ASN A 19 4.93 1.29 -2.45
C ASN A 19 6.31 0.69 -2.76
N LEU A 20 7.38 1.36 -2.35
CA LEU A 20 8.75 0.84 -2.44
C LEU A 20 9.00 -0.17 -1.31
N SER A 21 9.44 -1.36 -1.67
CA SER A 21 9.90 -2.37 -0.71
C SER A 21 11.35 -2.14 -0.29
N LYS A 22 11.76 -2.76 0.83
CA LYS A 22 13.15 -2.74 1.31
C LYS A 22 14.18 -3.27 0.30
N ASN A 23 13.74 -4.09 -0.66
CA ASN A 23 14.59 -4.67 -1.70
C ASN A 23 14.56 -3.86 -3.01
N GLY A 24 13.96 -2.66 -3.03
CA GLY A 24 13.90 -1.80 -4.21
C GLY A 24 12.76 -2.11 -5.20
N HIS A 25 11.99 -3.17 -4.95
CA HIS A 25 10.86 -3.60 -5.79
C HIS A 25 9.58 -2.81 -5.48
N CYS A 26 8.64 -2.78 -6.43
CA CYS A 26 7.31 -2.20 -6.21
C CYS A 26 6.34 -3.25 -5.64
N THR A 27 5.69 -2.94 -4.52
CA THR A 27 4.73 -3.85 -3.87
C THR A 27 3.37 -3.93 -4.56
N VAL A 28 3.06 -2.99 -5.46
CA VAL A 28 1.76 -2.90 -6.17
C VAL A 28 1.83 -3.46 -7.58
N LEU A 29 2.85 -3.07 -8.35
CA LEU A 29 2.97 -3.46 -9.76
C LEU A 29 3.73 -4.78 -9.97
N ASN A 30 4.23 -5.40 -8.88
CA ASN A 30 5.08 -6.60 -8.92
C ASN A 30 6.29 -6.46 -9.87
N THR A 31 6.82 -5.25 -10.00
CA THR A 31 8.00 -4.96 -10.82
C THR A 31 9.28 -5.08 -10.00
N SER A 32 10.34 -5.57 -10.64
CA SER A 32 11.67 -5.74 -10.03
C SER A 32 12.36 -4.43 -9.65
N ARG A 33 11.84 -3.27 -10.07
CA ARG A 33 12.33 -1.96 -9.65
C ARG A 33 11.17 -0.97 -9.59
N CYS A 34 11.18 -0.08 -8.61
CA CYS A 34 10.26 1.06 -8.55
C CYS A 34 10.56 2.07 -9.68
N LEU A 35 9.51 2.53 -10.36
CA LEU A 35 9.61 3.44 -11.51
C LEU A 35 9.75 4.93 -11.13
N GLY A 36 9.67 5.25 -9.83
CA GLY A 36 9.85 6.61 -9.31
C GLY A 36 8.85 7.62 -9.88
N GLU A 37 9.33 8.80 -10.25
CA GLU A 37 8.50 9.95 -10.68
C GLU A 37 7.62 9.66 -11.91
N THR A 38 8.04 8.75 -12.79
CA THR A 38 7.25 8.38 -13.98
C THR A 38 6.10 7.42 -13.66
N CYS A 39 6.04 6.91 -12.42
CA CYS A 39 5.04 5.94 -12.00
C CYS A 39 3.69 6.61 -11.74
N ARG A 40 2.66 6.23 -12.51
CA ARG A 40 1.27 6.68 -12.27
C ARG A 40 0.66 6.15 -10.96
N PHE A 41 1.34 5.20 -10.31
CA PHE A 41 0.95 4.61 -9.02
C PHE A 41 1.85 5.09 -7.88
N LYS A 42 2.70 6.12 -8.13
CA LYS A 42 3.49 6.74 -7.07
C LYS A 42 2.53 7.36 -6.05
N LEU A 43 2.81 7.09 -4.78
CA LEU A 43 2.11 7.67 -3.65
C LEU A 43 3.14 8.01 -2.58
N THR A 44 2.99 9.14 -1.92
CA THR A 44 3.70 9.40 -0.66
C THR A 44 3.05 8.61 0.48
N GLN A 45 3.75 8.54 1.62
CA GLN A 45 3.19 7.86 2.79
C GLN A 45 1.95 8.62 3.32
N GLU A 46 1.98 9.94 3.28
CA GLU A 46 0.88 10.82 3.68
C GLU A 46 -0.36 10.61 2.80
N GLU A 47 -0.18 10.51 1.48
CA GLU A 47 -1.27 10.26 0.53
C GLU A 47 -1.88 8.88 0.75
N LYS A 48 -1.04 7.86 0.98
CA LYS A 48 -1.48 6.50 1.28
C LYS A 48 -2.31 6.45 2.57
N ASP A 49 -1.83 7.12 3.62
CA ASP A 49 -2.54 7.17 4.90
C ASP A 49 -3.83 7.98 4.79
N ALA A 50 -3.85 9.08 4.03
CA ALA A 50 -5.05 9.85 3.75
C ALA A 50 -6.10 9.01 3.00
N GLY A 51 -5.67 8.23 2.00
CA GLY A 51 -6.53 7.27 1.30
C GLY A 51 -7.11 6.21 2.23
N ALA A 52 -6.28 5.64 3.12
CA ALA A 52 -6.71 4.67 4.11
C ALA A 52 -7.76 5.27 5.08
N ARG A 53 -7.52 6.48 5.60
CA ARG A 53 -8.49 7.20 6.46
C ARG A 53 -9.82 7.44 5.73
N LYS A 54 -9.77 7.88 4.47
CA LYS A 54 -10.97 8.12 3.66
C LYS A 54 -11.77 6.83 3.44
N ALA A 55 -11.09 5.71 3.16
CA ALA A 55 -11.73 4.40 3.00
C ALA A 55 -12.38 3.93 4.31
N LYS A 56 -11.66 4.02 5.44
CA LYS A 56 -12.21 3.67 6.76
C LYS A 56 -13.45 4.49 7.10
N LYS A 57 -13.39 5.81 6.92
CA LYS A 57 -14.54 6.71 7.14
C LYS A 57 -15.74 6.35 6.26
N ARG A 58 -15.51 5.96 5.01
CA ARG A 58 -16.60 5.55 4.11
C ARG A 58 -17.23 4.22 4.53
N LEU A 59 -16.43 3.28 5.01
CA LEU A 59 -16.90 1.98 5.49
C LEU A 59 -17.67 2.12 6.81
N SER A 60 -17.18 2.96 7.73
CA SER A 60 -17.86 3.21 9.01
C SER A 60 -19.17 3.97 8.86
N SER A 61 -19.36 4.70 7.76
CA SER A 61 -20.60 5.44 7.48
C SER A 61 -21.71 4.59 6.84
N LEU A 62 -21.48 3.30 6.60
CA LEU A 62 -22.50 2.39 6.06
C LEU A 62 -23.43 1.91 7.17
N ASP A 63 -24.60 1.41 6.83
CA ASP A 63 -25.48 0.75 7.79
C ASP A 63 -24.83 -0.53 8.36
N GLU A 64 -25.27 -0.92 9.56
CA GLU A 64 -24.70 -2.03 10.31
C GLU A 64 -24.73 -3.36 9.53
N LYS A 65 -25.83 -3.64 8.83
CA LYS A 65 -26.00 -4.86 8.03
C LYS A 65 -25.02 -4.90 6.85
N MET A 66 -24.80 -3.77 6.19
CA MET A 66 -23.81 -3.66 5.13
C MET A 66 -22.38 -3.82 5.68
N GLN A 67 -22.07 -3.19 6.83
CA GLN A 67 -20.77 -3.35 7.47
C GLN A 67 -20.47 -4.80 7.85
N GLU A 68 -21.45 -5.53 8.40
CA GLU A 68 -21.36 -6.95 8.71
C GLU A 68 -21.12 -7.81 7.45
N LYS A 69 -21.87 -7.54 6.37
CA LYS A 69 -21.68 -8.25 5.09
C LYS A 69 -20.26 -8.05 4.54
N ILE A 70 -19.74 -6.83 4.62
CA ILE A 70 -18.37 -6.51 4.15
C ILE A 70 -17.33 -7.18 5.04
N SER A 71 -17.49 -7.13 6.37
CA SER A 71 -16.53 -7.73 7.32
C SER A 71 -16.46 -9.25 7.16
N ALA A 72 -17.62 -9.91 7.03
CA ALA A 72 -17.69 -11.35 6.79
C ALA A 72 -17.01 -11.74 5.47
N LYS A 73 -17.27 -10.99 4.39
CA LYS A 73 -16.75 -11.32 3.05
C LYS A 73 -15.25 -11.10 2.89
N TYR A 74 -14.72 -9.97 3.38
CA TYR A 74 -13.35 -9.54 3.07
C TYR A 74 -12.40 -9.54 4.27
N TYR A 75 -12.91 -9.52 5.49
CA TYR A 75 -12.11 -9.26 6.70
C TYR A 75 -12.24 -10.33 7.78
N LYS A 76 -12.78 -11.51 7.44
CA LYS A 76 -12.97 -12.64 8.38
C LYS A 76 -13.78 -12.23 9.62
N GLY A 77 -14.82 -11.42 9.41
CA GLY A 77 -15.68 -10.88 10.47
C GLY A 77 -15.13 -9.64 11.19
N ARG A 78 -13.85 -9.28 11.02
CA ARG A 78 -13.25 -8.09 11.66
C ARG A 78 -13.64 -6.80 10.96
N ARG A 79 -13.66 -5.69 11.70
CA ARG A 79 -13.99 -4.34 11.19
C ARG A 79 -12.81 -3.38 11.40
N PRO A 80 -11.76 -3.43 10.55
CA PRO A 80 -10.55 -2.62 10.72
C PRO A 80 -10.77 -1.10 10.56
N TRP A 81 -11.98 -0.68 10.18
CA TRP A 81 -12.40 0.72 10.13
C TRP A 81 -13.07 1.23 11.42
N GLN A 82 -13.23 0.37 12.43
CA GLN A 82 -13.76 0.72 13.76
C GLN A 82 -12.69 0.65 14.86
N GLU A 83 -11.43 0.37 14.49
CA GLU A 83 -10.24 0.41 15.36
C GLU A 83 -9.74 1.84 15.61
#